data_AF-A0A836ZTK3-F1
#
_entry.id   AF-A0A836ZTK3-F1
#
_cell.length_a   1.000
_cell.length_b   1.000
_cell.length_c   1.000
_cell.angle_alpha   90.00
_cell.angle_beta   90.00
_cell.angle_gamma   90.00
#
_symmetry.space_group_name_H-M   'P 1'
#
loop_
_entity.id
_entity.type
_entity.pdbx_description
1 polymer ?
#
loop_
_entity_poly.entity_id
_entity_poly.type
_entity_poly.pdbx_seq_one_letter_code
_entity_poly.pdbx_strand_id
1 'polypeptide(L)'
;MSTIDTTEKRERGDAALFDAAVLVAAMRAAFGKLAPRHLLRSPVMAVVMGGTVLAAVITASGHSHAGFGWAVTAILFVTVLFGNFAEAIAEARGRGQAASLRRARKDLVARRVETALGGRETRVP
;
A
#
# COMPACT_ATOMS: atom_id res chain seq x y z
N MET A 1 -38.81 19.30 44.74
CA MET A 1 -38.20 18.34 45.69
C MET A 1 -37.73 17.16 44.86
N SER A 2 -36.41 17.00 44.71
CA SER A 2 -35.64 15.76 44.42
C SER A 2 -36.27 14.70 43.49
N THR A 3 -35.66 14.18 42.43
CA THR A 3 -34.27 13.70 42.33
C THR A 3 -33.96 13.40 40.86
N ILE A 4 -32.70 13.61 40.51
CA ILE A 4 -32.00 13.25 39.28
C ILE A 4 -32.11 11.74 39.00
N ASP A 5 -32.32 11.35 37.74
CA ASP A 5 -31.80 10.06 37.25
C ASP A 5 -31.14 10.25 35.87
N THR A 6 -29.91 10.73 35.92
CA THR A 6 -28.90 10.53 34.89
C THR A 6 -28.31 9.13 35.04
N THR A 7 -28.72 8.16 34.21
CA THR A 7 -27.90 6.96 33.92
C THR A 7 -28.29 6.31 32.58
N GLU A 8 -27.99 6.98 31.45
CA GLU A 8 -27.67 6.24 30.22
C GLU A 8 -26.14 6.15 30.09
N LYS A 9 -25.54 5.14 30.73
CA LYS A 9 -24.13 4.79 30.50
C LYS A 9 -24.06 3.86 29.29
N ARG A 10 -23.90 4.46 28.13
CA ARG A 10 -23.76 3.80 26.82
C ARG A 10 -22.38 3.12 26.68
N GLU A 11 -22.16 2.02 27.38
CA GLU A 11 -20.94 1.18 27.26
C GLU A 11 -21.15 0.07 26.22
N ARG A 12 -21.14 0.43 24.94
CA ARG A 12 -21.20 -0.55 23.83
C ARG A 12 -20.17 -0.29 22.72
N GLY A 13 -19.10 0.45 23.04
CA GLY A 13 -18.13 0.96 22.06
C GLY A 13 -16.78 0.23 21.97
N ASP A 14 -16.27 -0.37 23.06
CA ASP A 14 -14.83 -0.68 23.13
C ASP A 14 -14.47 -2.16 22.99
N ALA A 15 -15.44 -3.08 23.15
CA ALA A 15 -15.18 -4.52 23.09
C ALA A 15 -15.10 -5.09 21.66
N ALA A 16 -15.54 -4.35 20.64
CA ALA A 16 -15.57 -4.82 19.25
C ALA A 16 -14.23 -4.66 18.51
N LEU A 17 -13.26 -3.93 19.08
CA LEU A 17 -11.93 -3.70 18.49
C LEU A 17 -10.86 -4.70 18.96
N PHE A 18 -11.17 -5.53 19.96
CA PHE A 18 -10.25 -6.49 20.58
C PHE A 18 -10.80 -7.92 20.54
N ASP A 19 -11.52 -8.28 19.49
CA ASP A 19 -11.85 -9.68 19.30
C ASP A 19 -10.59 -10.42 18.84
N ALA A 20 -9.94 -11.12 19.77
CA ALA A 20 -8.75 -11.93 19.51
C ALA A 20 -8.98 -12.92 18.35
N ALA A 21 -10.23 -13.34 18.13
CA ALA A 21 -10.60 -14.17 16.98
C ALA A 21 -10.48 -13.41 15.65
N VAL A 22 -10.82 -12.11 15.62
CA VAL A 22 -10.65 -11.24 14.44
C VAL A 22 -9.17 -10.98 14.17
N LEU A 23 -8.36 -10.78 15.22
CA LEU A 23 -6.90 -10.62 15.08
C LEU A 23 -6.23 -11.90 14.59
N VAL A 24 -6.60 -13.07 15.12
CA VAL A 24 -6.06 -14.38 14.69
C VAL A 24 -6.51 -14.72 13.27
N ALA A 25 -7.76 -14.40 12.90
CA ALA A 25 -8.25 -14.55 11.53
C ALA A 25 -7.53 -13.61 10.55
N ALA A 26 -7.27 -12.36 10.95
CA ALA A 26 -6.51 -11.40 10.16
C ALA A 26 -5.03 -11.82 10.02
N MET A 27 -4.43 -12.39 11.07
CA MET A 27 -3.09 -12.97 11.03
C MET A 27 -3.04 -14.19 10.10
N ARG A 28 -3.98 -15.13 10.18
CA ARG A 28 -4.06 -16.27 9.23
C ARG A 28 -4.26 -15.81 7.79
N ALA A 29 -5.07 -14.77 7.58
CA ALA A 29 -5.26 -14.14 6.27
C ALA A 29 -3.99 -13.42 5.78
N ALA A 30 -3.18 -12.85 6.68
CA ALA A 30 -1.89 -12.23 6.36
C ALA A 30 -0.80 -13.26 6.02
N PHE A 31 -0.72 -14.38 6.76
CA PHE A 31 0.16 -15.50 6.44
C PHE A 31 -0.22 -16.20 5.13
N GLY A 32 -1.52 -16.29 4.80
CA GLY A 32 -1.98 -16.80 3.50
C GLY A 32 -1.75 -15.82 2.32
N LYS A 33 -1.61 -14.53 2.60
CA LYS A 33 -1.30 -13.47 1.61
C LYS A 33 0.20 -13.18 1.46
N LEU A 34 1.06 -13.93 2.16
CA LEU A 34 2.50 -14.01 1.89
C LEU A 34 2.78 -14.77 0.57
N ALA A 35 1.92 -14.62 -0.44
CA ALA A 35 2.16 -15.11 -1.79
C ALA A 35 3.27 -14.24 -2.41
N PRO A 36 4.48 -14.80 -2.61
CA PRO A 36 5.73 -14.06 -2.83
C PRO A 36 5.86 -13.52 -4.25
N ARG A 37 4.77 -13.37 -4.99
CA ARG A 37 4.83 -13.16 -6.45
C ARG A 37 4.85 -11.70 -6.86
N HIS A 38 4.47 -10.77 -5.99
CA HIS A 38 4.63 -9.33 -6.27
C HIS A 38 5.85 -8.72 -5.58
N LEU A 39 6.29 -9.24 -4.42
CA LEU A 39 7.46 -8.71 -3.71
C LEU A 39 8.82 -9.07 -4.34
N LEU A 40 8.89 -10.09 -5.21
CA LEU A 40 10.14 -10.48 -5.89
C LEU A 40 10.57 -9.51 -7.00
N ARG A 41 9.79 -8.47 -7.31
CA ARG A 41 10.23 -7.41 -8.23
C ARG A 41 11.23 -6.47 -7.59
N SER A 42 11.24 -6.33 -6.25
CA SER A 42 12.19 -5.50 -5.52
C SER A 42 12.96 -6.35 -4.48
N PRO A 43 14.19 -6.80 -4.78
CA PRO A 43 14.94 -7.73 -3.93
C PRO A 43 15.19 -7.19 -2.52
N VAL A 44 15.32 -5.87 -2.38
CA VAL A 44 15.48 -5.20 -1.08
C VAL A 44 14.24 -5.38 -0.19
N MET A 45 13.02 -5.18 -0.73
CA MET A 45 11.79 -5.28 0.06
C MET A 45 11.51 -6.70 0.53
N ALA A 46 11.87 -7.71 -0.28
CA ALA A 46 11.77 -9.10 0.10
C ALA A 46 12.62 -9.44 1.32
N VAL A 47 13.88 -8.97 1.36
CA VAL A 47 14.79 -9.20 2.50
C VAL A 47 14.30 -8.50 3.75
N VAL A 48 13.84 -7.24 3.65
CA VAL A 48 13.33 -6.49 4.82
C VAL A 48 12.08 -7.14 5.38
N MET A 49 11.14 -7.60 4.53
CA MET A 49 9.97 -8.33 4.99
C MET A 49 10.35 -9.65 5.67
N GLY A 50 11.27 -10.43 5.09
CA GLY A 50 11.77 -11.67 5.69
C GLY A 50 12.43 -11.42 7.05
N GLY A 51 13.27 -10.40 7.16
CA GLY A 51 13.90 -9.99 8.42
C GLY A 51 12.89 -9.52 9.48
N THR A 52 11.84 -8.80 9.07
CA THR A 52 10.76 -8.36 9.96
C THR A 52 10.01 -9.56 10.56
N VAL A 53 9.66 -10.54 9.73
CA VAL A 53 8.98 -11.77 10.18
C VAL A 53 9.89 -12.58 11.10
N LEU A 54 11.16 -12.74 10.75
CA LEU A 54 12.12 -13.47 11.58
C LEU A 54 12.30 -12.79 12.95
N ALA A 55 12.46 -11.46 12.98
CA ALA A 55 12.56 -10.70 14.22
C ALA A 55 11.31 -10.83 15.10
N ALA A 56 10.12 -10.80 14.50
CA ALA A 56 8.86 -11.01 15.21
C ALA A 56 8.79 -12.41 15.83
N VAL A 57 9.21 -13.44 15.09
CA VAL A 57 9.22 -14.84 15.57
C VAL A 57 10.22 -15.02 16.71
N ILE A 58 11.45 -14.50 16.59
CA ILE A 58 12.46 -14.57 17.65
C ILE A 58 11.98 -13.88 18.94
N THR A 59 11.35 -12.71 18.78
CA THR A 59 10.78 -11.95 19.89
C THR A 59 9.63 -12.70 20.56
N ALA A 60 8.69 -13.20 19.77
CA ALA A 60 7.53 -13.94 20.29
C ALA A 60 7.92 -15.29 20.93
N SER A 61 9.02 -15.91 20.48
CA SER A 61 9.53 -17.17 21.03
C SER A 61 10.32 -16.98 22.34
N GLY A 62 10.42 -15.76 22.88
CA GLY A 62 11.12 -15.47 24.13
C GLY A 62 12.66 -15.55 24.04
N HIS A 63 13.22 -15.68 22.83
CA HIS A 63 14.67 -15.75 22.61
C HIS A 63 15.34 -14.36 22.58
N SER A 64 14.59 -13.30 22.87
CA SER A 64 15.09 -11.92 22.96
C SER A 64 14.38 -11.17 24.09
N HIS A 65 14.98 -10.07 24.55
CA HIS A 65 14.33 -9.17 25.51
C HIS A 65 13.09 -8.53 24.87
N ALA A 66 11.91 -8.82 25.43
CA ALA A 66 10.62 -8.48 24.81
C ALA A 66 10.51 -7.01 24.39
N GLY A 67 10.91 -6.06 25.24
CA GLY A 67 10.84 -4.63 24.93
C GLY A 67 11.72 -4.22 23.74
N PHE A 68 12.91 -4.82 23.61
CA PHE A 68 13.83 -4.53 22.51
C PHE A 68 13.38 -5.21 21.22
N GLY A 69 12.99 -6.48 21.29
CA GLY A 69 12.55 -7.24 20.12
C GLY A 69 11.29 -6.67 19.47
N TRP A 70 10.32 -6.21 20.29
CA TRP A 70 9.12 -5.56 19.77
C TRP A 70 9.41 -4.17 19.19
N ALA A 71 10.32 -3.40 19.80
CA ALA A 71 10.75 -2.11 19.23
C ALA A 71 11.41 -2.28 17.86
N VAL A 72 12.32 -3.25 17.73
CA VAL A 72 12.98 -3.58 16.45
C VAL A 72 11.97 -4.05 15.41
N THR A 73 11.07 -4.96 15.80
CA THR A 73 10.00 -5.47 14.92
C THR A 73 9.08 -4.34 14.43
N ALA A 74 8.70 -3.42 15.33
CA ALA A 74 7.86 -2.28 14.98
C ALA A 74 8.53 -1.34 13.98
N ILE A 75 9.82 -1.02 14.18
CA ILE A 75 10.57 -0.18 13.24
C ILE A 75 10.68 -0.87 11.88
N LEU A 76 11.04 -2.15 11.84
CA LEU A 76 11.13 -2.92 10.59
C LEU A 76 9.78 -3.00 9.87
N PHE A 77 8.68 -3.13 10.61
CA PHE A 77 7.35 -3.10 10.02
C PHE A 77 7.02 -1.74 9.37
N VAL A 78 7.35 -0.65 10.06
CA VAL A 78 7.17 0.71 9.53
C VAL A 78 8.01 0.94 8.27
N THR A 79 9.25 0.44 8.20
CA THR A 79 10.08 0.60 7.00
C THR A 79 9.51 -0.16 5.81
N VAL A 80 8.95 -1.36 6.01
CA VAL A 80 8.25 -2.09 4.95
C VAL A 80 7.06 -1.30 4.43
N LEU A 81 6.25 -0.72 5.34
CA LEU A 81 5.10 0.08 4.96
C LEU A 81 5.51 1.29 4.11
N PHE A 82 6.54 2.02 4.54
CA PHE A 82 7.07 3.17 3.80
C PHE A 82 7.69 2.79 2.46
N GLY A 83 8.39 1.66 2.37
CA GLY A 83 8.95 1.19 1.10
C GLY A 83 7.87 0.89 0.06
N ASN A 84 6.81 0.18 0.45
CA ASN A 84 5.67 -0.09 -0.43
C ASN A 84 4.96 1.21 -0.85
N PHE A 85 4.84 2.17 0.06
CA PHE A 85 4.27 3.49 -0.22
C PHE A 85 5.11 4.29 -1.21
N ALA A 86 6.44 4.29 -1.05
CA ALA A 86 7.36 4.99 -1.94
C ALA A 86 7.31 4.41 -3.37
N GLU A 87 7.25 3.08 -3.50
CA GLU A 87 7.08 2.40 -4.79
C GLU A 87 5.75 2.80 -5.46
N ALA A 88 4.65 2.80 -4.71
CA ALA A 88 3.35 3.23 -5.22
C ALA A 88 3.35 4.70 -5.70
N ILE A 89 4.03 5.61 -4.99
CA ILE A 89 4.19 7.01 -5.41
C ILE A 89 5.01 7.11 -6.70
N ALA A 90 6.09 6.33 -6.81
CA ALA A 90 6.95 6.32 -7.99
C ALA A 90 6.15 5.92 -9.24
N GLU A 91 5.34 4.85 -9.13
CA GLU A 91 4.47 4.42 -10.22
C GLU A 91 3.35 5.42 -10.53
N ALA A 92 2.79 6.08 -9.52
CA ALA A 92 1.71 7.04 -9.69
C ALA A 92 2.15 8.25 -10.54
N ARG A 93 3.38 8.76 -10.33
CA ARG A 93 3.93 9.86 -11.14
C ARG A 93 4.20 9.44 -12.59
N GLY A 94 4.74 8.25 -12.81
CA GLY A 94 4.98 7.72 -14.15
C GLY A 94 3.70 7.48 -14.96
N ARG A 95 2.65 6.94 -14.33
CA ARG A 95 1.35 6.73 -14.97
C ARG A 95 0.65 8.03 -15.34
N GLY A 96 0.74 9.06 -14.49
CA GLY A 96 0.17 10.38 -14.76
C GLY A 96 0.76 11.03 -16.01
N GLN A 97 2.09 10.99 -16.17
CA GLN A 97 2.77 11.54 -17.35
C GLN A 97 2.51 10.74 -18.62
N ALA A 98 2.48 9.40 -18.53
CA ALA A 98 2.14 8.57 -19.68
C ALA A 98 0.68 8.79 -20.15
N ALA A 99 -0.24 8.99 -19.21
CA ALA A 99 -1.65 9.25 -19.52
C ALA A 99 -1.85 10.62 -20.20
N SER A 100 -1.14 11.66 -19.76
CA SER A 100 -1.22 12.99 -20.40
C SER A 100 -0.67 12.98 -21.82
N LEU A 101 0.48 12.32 -22.06
CA LEU A 101 1.04 12.14 -23.40
C LEU A 101 0.14 11.32 -24.32
N ARG A 102 -0.47 10.25 -23.80
CA ARG A 102 -1.44 9.44 -24.58
C ARG A 102 -2.68 10.24 -24.96
N ARG A 103 -3.19 11.10 -24.08
CA ARG A 103 -4.30 12.02 -24.40
C ARG A 103 -3.87 13.05 -25.43
N ALA A 104 -2.74 13.72 -25.21
CA ALA A 104 -2.18 14.69 -26.15
C ALA A 104 -2.00 14.07 -27.55
N ARG A 105 -1.47 12.84 -27.66
CA ARG A 105 -1.32 12.15 -28.96
C ARG A 105 -2.66 11.85 -29.65
N LYS A 106 -3.73 11.59 -28.90
CA LYS A 106 -5.07 11.35 -29.47
C LYS A 106 -5.75 12.63 -29.96
N ASP A 107 -5.39 13.77 -29.38
CA ASP A 107 -5.98 15.07 -29.72
C ASP A 107 -5.20 15.79 -30.84
N LEU A 108 -4.12 15.18 -31.37
CA LEU A 108 -3.32 15.74 -32.46
C LEU A 108 -3.92 15.41 -33.82
N VAL A 109 -4.32 16.45 -34.56
CA VAL A 109 -4.71 16.35 -35.98
C VAL A 109 -3.47 16.59 -36.84
N ALA A 110 -3.08 15.59 -37.62
CA ALA A 110 -1.97 15.69 -38.56
C ALA A 110 -2.41 16.38 -39.87
N ARG A 111 -1.52 17.20 -40.42
CA ARG A 111 -1.70 17.76 -41.76
C ARG A 111 -0.96 16.88 -42.76
N ARG A 112 -1.71 16.19 -43.63
CA ARG A 112 -1.16 15.41 -44.74
C ARG A 112 -1.12 16.27 -46.00
N VAL A 113 0.08 16.45 -46.56
CA VAL A 113 0.33 17.10 -47.85
C VAL A 113 0.65 16.03 -48.89
N GLU A 114 -0.08 16.00 -50.01
CA GLU A 114 0.09 14.99 -51.06
C GLU A 114 1.41 15.13 -51.84
N THR A 115 2.03 16.31 -51.84
CA THR A 115 3.25 16.57 -52.61
C THR A 115 4.11 17.63 -51.93
N ALA A 116 5.43 17.45 -51.95
CA ALA A 116 6.39 18.36 -51.30
C ALA A 116 6.38 19.79 -51.86
N LEU A 117 5.85 19.98 -53.07
CA LEU A 117 5.72 21.27 -53.76
C LEU A 117 4.38 21.98 -53.51
N GLY A 118 3.50 21.46 -52.65
CA GLY A 118 2.24 22.12 -52.25
C GLY A 118 0.97 21.58 -52.92
N GLY A 119 0.75 20.26 -52.87
CA GLY A 119 -0.50 19.61 -53.33
C GLY A 119 -1.67 19.73 -52.35
N ARG A 120 -2.81 19.06 -52.62
CA ARG A 120 -4.01 19.06 -51.75
C ARG A 120 -3.63 18.69 -50.31
N GLU A 121 -4.06 19.54 -49.37
CA GLU A 121 -3.89 19.28 -47.94
C GLU A 121 -5.13 18.57 -47.39
N THR A 122 -4.94 17.47 -46.69
CA THR A 122 -6.02 16.79 -45.95
C THR A 122 -5.67 16.71 -44.47
N ARG A 123 -6.62 17.10 -43.61
CA ARG A 123 -6.48 16.94 -42.15
C ARG A 123 -6.89 15.53 -41.77
N VAL A 124 -6.00 14.81 -41.09
CA VAL A 124 -6.21 13.43 -40.66
C VAL A 124 -6.06 13.40 -39.13
N PRO A 125 -7.03 12.86 -38.38
CA PRO A 125 -6.90 12.65 -36.94
C PRO A 125 -5.87 11.56 -36.60
#